data_AF-A0A9E3CBC2-F1
#
_entry.id   AF-A0A9E3CBC2-F1
#
_cell.length_a   1.000
_cell.length_b   1.000
_cell.length_c   1.000
_cell.angle_alpha   90.00
_cell.angle_beta   90.00
_cell.angle_gamma   90.00
#
_symmetry.space_group_name_H-M   'P 1'
#
loop_
_entity.id
_entity.type
_entity.pdbx_description
1 polymer ?
#
loop_
_entity_poly.entity_id
_entity_poly.type
_entity_poly.pdbx_seq_one_letter_code
_entity_poly.pdbx_strand_id
1 'polypeptide(L)'
;MPNPSPDNSPVISEEADRVLGRIIVRHGLLTFALLVAASFGMAFVNIPQSPLFRWHKPLDFFSVLVVLTPFFAGMNKLFAARLELGRDLVRRRRWREAIAALDPFAGPSQRFLDGNGEAHYLLAQAYAGAGDAARAERARAFLRRHRPGPWAEKLQSDAATPSPRRVGQEKPKRPANTKRRRRF
;
A
#
# COMPACT_ATOMS: atom_id res chain seq x y z
N MET A 1 2.56 -29.00 -20.76
CA MET A 1 2.25 -27.98 -19.73
C MET A 1 3.38 -26.96 -19.75
N PRO A 2 3.14 -25.67 -20.02
CA PRO A 2 4.20 -24.67 -20.02
C PRO A 2 4.72 -24.44 -18.60
N ASN A 3 6.04 -24.47 -18.44
CA ASN A 3 6.76 -24.13 -17.20
C ASN A 3 6.36 -22.72 -16.73
N PRO A 4 6.06 -22.50 -15.44
CA PRO A 4 5.96 -21.15 -14.90
C PRO A 4 7.35 -20.51 -14.94
N SER A 5 7.48 -19.41 -15.69
CA SER A 5 8.73 -18.63 -15.76
C SER A 5 9.13 -18.17 -14.34
N PRO A 6 10.40 -18.36 -13.91
CA PRO A 6 10.81 -18.21 -12.52
C PRO A 6 11.05 -16.75 -12.04
N ASP A 7 10.62 -15.73 -12.78
CA ASP A 7 11.10 -14.35 -12.59
C ASP A 7 9.98 -13.28 -12.41
N ASN A 8 8.79 -13.69 -11.95
CA ASN A 8 7.64 -12.80 -11.81
C ASN A 8 7.35 -12.32 -10.38
N SER A 9 8.27 -12.52 -9.45
CA SER A 9 8.18 -11.98 -8.10
C SER A 9 8.29 -10.45 -8.14
N PRO A 10 7.44 -9.68 -7.46
CA PRO A 10 7.65 -8.25 -7.33
C PRO A 10 8.87 -8.03 -6.41
N VAL A 11 10.02 -7.68 -7.00
CA VAL A 11 11.30 -7.49 -6.30
C VAL A 11 11.49 -6.01 -5.98
N ILE A 12 11.64 -5.67 -4.70
CA ILE A 12 12.04 -4.33 -4.27
C ILE A 12 13.54 -4.15 -4.60
N SER A 13 13.94 -2.96 -5.06
CA SER A 13 15.36 -2.70 -5.32
C SER A 13 16.20 -2.83 -4.03
N GLU A 14 17.43 -3.33 -4.16
CA GLU A 14 18.32 -3.57 -3.01
C GLU A 14 18.55 -2.32 -2.14
N GLU A 15 18.57 -1.14 -2.77
CA GLU A 15 18.68 0.15 -2.08
C GLU A 15 17.44 0.46 -1.22
N ALA A 16 16.25 0.20 -1.74
CA ALA A 16 15.01 0.35 -0.99
C ALA A 16 14.93 -0.64 0.17
N ASP A 17 15.37 -1.89 -0.03
CA ASP A 17 15.47 -2.87 1.05
C ASP A 17 16.45 -2.45 2.14
N ARG A 18 17.58 -1.82 1.79
CA ARG A 18 18.52 -1.28 2.80
C ARG A 18 17.89 -0.14 3.62
N VAL A 19 17.14 0.76 2.99
CA VAL A 19 16.48 1.88 3.69
C VAL A 19 15.38 1.35 4.62
N LEU A 20 14.50 0.48 4.10
CA LEU A 20 13.42 -0.13 4.87
C LEU A 20 13.97 -1.01 5.99
N GLY A 21 14.99 -1.83 5.68
CA GLY A 21 15.69 -2.69 6.63
C GLY A 21 16.32 -1.89 7.77
N ARG A 22 16.95 -0.75 7.49
CA ARG A 22 17.49 0.13 8.54
C ARG A 22 16.41 0.66 9.48
N ILE A 23 15.24 1.03 8.95
CA ILE A 23 14.11 1.50 9.77
C ILE A 23 13.60 0.36 10.65
N ILE A 24 13.41 -0.83 10.07
CA ILE A 24 12.95 -2.04 10.78
C ILE A 24 13.93 -2.43 11.87
N VAL A 25 15.23 -2.54 11.57
CA VAL A 25 16.24 -2.94 12.56
C VAL A 25 16.32 -1.90 13.68
N ARG A 26 16.41 -0.60 13.35
CA ARG A 26 16.55 0.44 14.37
C ARG A 26 15.35 0.50 15.32
N HIS A 27 14.13 0.51 14.79
CA HIS A 27 12.93 0.64 15.63
C HIS A 27 12.53 -0.70 16.25
N GLY A 28 12.70 -1.80 15.54
CA GLY A 28 12.47 -3.15 16.06
C GLY A 28 13.39 -3.48 17.23
N LEU A 29 14.69 -3.18 17.12
CA LEU A 29 15.64 -3.40 18.20
C LEU A 29 15.35 -2.48 19.40
N LEU A 30 15.00 -1.22 19.16
CA LEU A 30 14.60 -0.29 20.23
C LEU A 30 13.34 -0.79 20.95
N THR A 31 12.29 -1.15 20.22
CA THR A 31 11.05 -1.68 20.80
C THR A 31 11.31 -2.98 21.56
N PHE A 32 12.14 -3.87 21.02
CA PHE A 32 12.51 -5.12 21.69
C PHE A 32 13.27 -4.85 23.00
N ALA A 33 14.27 -3.97 22.98
CA ALA A 33 15.03 -3.60 24.17
C ALA A 33 14.13 -2.99 25.26
N LEU A 34 13.19 -2.12 24.87
CA LEU A 34 12.23 -1.52 25.80
C LEU A 34 11.24 -2.54 26.34
N LEU A 35 10.79 -3.50 25.52
CA LEU A 35 9.90 -4.58 25.97
C LEU A 35 10.60 -5.46 27.02
N VAL A 36 11.86 -5.82 26.77
CA VAL A 36 12.68 -6.58 27.72
C VAL A 36 12.86 -5.77 29.01
N ALA A 37 13.29 -4.52 28.91
CA ALA A 37 13.48 -3.64 30.06
C ALA A 37 12.20 -3.44 30.88
N ALA A 38 11.05 -3.25 30.22
CA ALA A 38 9.75 -3.13 30.88
C ALA A 38 9.34 -4.44 31.56
N SER A 39 9.56 -5.59 30.90
CA SER A 39 9.22 -6.90 31.46
C SER A 39 10.01 -7.19 32.75
N PHE A 40 11.33 -6.94 32.74
CA PHE A 40 12.16 -7.09 33.93
C PHE A 40 11.86 -6.02 34.98
N GLY A 41 11.72 -4.75 34.59
CA GLY A 41 11.42 -3.66 35.51
C GLY A 41 10.09 -3.84 36.25
N MET A 42 9.03 -4.22 35.53
CA MET A 42 7.72 -4.46 36.12
C MET A 42 7.69 -5.70 37.01
N ALA A 43 8.52 -6.71 36.73
CA ALA A 43 8.66 -7.86 37.64
C ALA A 43 9.09 -7.45 39.05
N PHE A 44 9.96 -6.43 39.20
CA PHE A 44 10.36 -5.90 40.51
C PHE A 44 9.33 -4.96 41.13
N VAL A 45 8.67 -4.13 40.32
CA VAL A 45 7.63 -3.20 40.79
C VAL A 45 6.38 -3.94 41.29
N ASN A 46 6.07 -5.09 40.68
CA ASN A 46 4.89 -5.89 41.02
C ASN A 46 5.09 -6.80 42.24
N ILE A 47 6.23 -6.72 42.94
CA ILE A 47 6.46 -7.41 44.21
C ILE A 47 5.73 -6.65 45.34
N PRO A 48 4.79 -7.28 46.09
CA PRO A 48 3.98 -6.61 47.12
C PRO A 48 4.76 -5.93 48.23
N GLN A 49 5.98 -6.43 48.50
CA GLN A 49 6.87 -5.92 49.54
C GLN A 49 7.67 -4.68 49.08
N SER A 50 7.62 -4.32 47.80
CA SER A 50 8.35 -3.18 47.27
C SER A 50 7.66 -1.85 47.62
N PRO A 51 8.43 -0.77 47.90
CA PRO A 51 7.85 0.56 48.13
C PRO A 51 7.14 1.12 46.88
N LEU A 52 7.48 0.59 45.70
CA LEU A 52 6.91 0.97 44.41
C LEU A 52 5.58 0.28 44.10
N PHE A 53 5.23 -0.77 44.85
CA PHE A 53 3.99 -1.53 44.63
C PHE A 53 2.74 -0.65 44.70
N ARG A 54 2.73 0.42 45.50
CA ARG A 54 1.61 1.38 45.55
C ARG A 54 1.33 2.06 44.19
N TRP A 55 2.33 2.12 43.33
CA TRP A 55 2.27 2.73 42.00
C TRP A 55 2.29 1.69 40.86
N HIS A 56 2.10 0.40 41.14
CA HIS A 56 2.24 -0.64 40.13
C HIS A 56 1.30 -0.42 38.92
N LYS A 57 0.02 -0.10 39.14
CA LYS A 57 -0.95 0.12 38.05
C LYS A 57 -0.58 1.29 37.11
N PRO A 58 -0.28 2.50 37.61
CA PRO A 58 0.16 3.57 36.72
C PRO A 58 1.50 3.25 36.06
N LEU A 59 2.45 2.62 36.77
CA LEU A 59 3.73 2.21 36.18
C LEU A 59 3.55 1.16 35.08
N ASP A 60 2.64 0.19 35.25
CA ASP A 60 2.28 -0.78 34.21
C ASP A 60 1.74 -0.05 32.98
N PHE A 61 0.78 0.87 33.15
CA PHE A 61 0.22 1.66 32.07
C PHE A 61 1.30 2.48 31.33
N PHE A 62 2.17 3.19 32.06
CA PHE A 62 3.25 3.95 31.46
C PHE A 62 4.29 3.05 30.77
N SER A 63 4.59 1.88 31.31
CA SER A 63 5.50 0.92 30.69
C SER A 63 5.00 0.48 29.31
N VAL A 64 3.70 0.21 29.19
CA VAL A 64 3.05 -0.12 27.92
C VAL A 64 3.15 1.06 26.95
N LEU A 65 2.87 2.29 27.40
CA LEU A 65 3.00 3.48 26.55
C LEU A 65 4.43 3.71 26.05
N VAL A 66 5.43 3.50 26.91
CA VAL A 66 6.85 3.65 26.57
C VAL A 66 7.28 2.65 25.50
N VAL A 67 6.72 1.43 25.50
CA VAL A 67 7.00 0.42 24.46
C VAL A 67 6.21 0.71 23.18
N LEU A 68 4.94 1.08 23.29
CA LEU A 68 4.07 1.32 22.13
C LEU A 68 4.49 2.54 21.32
N THR A 69 4.89 3.64 21.98
CA THR A 69 5.23 4.90 21.30
C THR A 69 6.32 4.75 20.22
N PRO A 70 7.52 4.19 20.51
CA PRO A 70 8.55 3.99 19.49
C PRO A 70 8.16 2.94 18.45
N PHE A 71 7.32 1.96 18.80
CA PHE A 71 6.77 1.00 17.85
C PHE A 71 5.90 1.71 16.80
N PHE A 72 4.91 2.49 17.22
CA PHE A 72 4.05 3.25 16.32
C PHE A 72 4.84 4.31 15.53
N ALA A 73 5.80 4.98 16.16
CA ALA A 73 6.69 5.90 15.45
C ALA A 73 7.51 5.21 14.36
N GLY A 74 8.02 4.00 14.64
CA GLY A 74 8.73 3.16 13.67
C GLY A 74 7.84 2.71 12.53
N MET A 75 6.62 2.25 12.82
CA MET A 75 5.64 1.89 11.79
C MET A 75 5.31 3.10 10.90
N ASN A 76 4.99 4.26 11.49
CA ASN A 76 4.68 5.46 10.70
C ASN A 76 5.83 5.85 9.76
N LYS A 77 7.09 5.80 10.24
CA LYS A 77 8.26 6.05 9.39
C LYS A 77 8.43 5.01 8.29
N LEU A 78 8.23 3.74 8.61
CA LEU A 78 8.34 2.65 7.64
C LEU A 78 7.32 2.80 6.51
N PHE A 79 6.07 3.09 6.85
CA PHE A 79 5.01 3.24 5.86
C PHE A 79 5.16 4.54 5.08
N ALA A 80 5.60 5.65 5.70
CA ALA A 80 5.94 6.86 4.97
C ALA A 80 7.02 6.61 3.91
N ALA A 81 8.10 5.89 4.27
CA ALA A 81 9.16 5.52 3.34
C ALA A 81 8.65 4.61 2.20
N ARG A 82 7.78 3.64 2.51
CA ARG A 82 7.13 2.79 1.50
C ARG A 82 6.25 3.60 0.53
N LEU A 83 5.50 4.56 1.04
CA LEU A 83 4.65 5.43 0.23
C LEU A 83 5.49 6.28 -0.73
N GLU A 84 6.58 6.87 -0.22
CA GLU A 84 7.52 7.66 -1.02
C GLU A 84 8.16 6.82 -2.13
N LEU A 85 8.66 5.63 -1.78
CA LEU A 85 9.22 4.67 -2.73
C LEU A 85 8.18 4.27 -3.79
N GLY A 86 6.96 3.93 -3.36
CA GLY A 86 5.87 3.57 -4.26
C GLY A 86 5.52 4.70 -5.23
N ARG A 87 5.49 5.95 -4.76
CA ARG A 87 5.25 7.13 -5.58
C ARG A 87 6.30 7.26 -6.69
N ASP A 88 7.57 7.10 -6.35
CA ASP A 88 8.67 7.19 -7.32
C ASP A 88 8.66 6.03 -8.33
N LEU A 89 8.34 4.82 -7.88
CA LEU A 89 8.23 3.65 -8.77
C LEU A 89 7.05 3.77 -9.74
N VAL A 90 5.90 4.30 -9.29
CA VAL A 90 4.74 4.61 -10.15
C VAL A 90 5.12 5.67 -11.20
N ARG A 91 5.80 6.75 -10.81
CA ARG A 91 6.29 7.78 -11.75
C ARG A 91 7.19 7.20 -12.83
N ARG A 92 8.08 6.27 -12.45
CA ARG A 92 9.00 5.57 -13.37
C ARG A 92 8.34 4.41 -14.12
N ARG A 93 7.03 4.18 -13.94
CA ARG A 93 6.27 3.07 -14.55
C ARG A 93 6.80 1.67 -14.20
N ARG A 94 7.51 1.53 -13.07
CA ARG A 94 8.00 0.25 -12.55
C ARG A 94 6.89 -0.42 -11.73
N TRP A 95 5.85 -0.87 -12.43
CA TRP A 95 4.56 -1.24 -11.83
C TRP A 95 4.64 -2.35 -10.80
N ARG A 96 5.40 -3.41 -11.06
CA ARG A 96 5.50 -4.56 -10.14
C ARG A 96 6.21 -4.20 -8.84
N GLU A 97 7.24 -3.36 -8.91
CA GLU A 97 7.99 -2.92 -7.74
C GLU A 97 7.18 -1.93 -6.93
N ALA A 98 6.44 -1.04 -7.60
CA ALA A 98 5.48 -0.17 -6.95
C ALA A 98 4.42 -0.99 -6.19
N ILE A 99 3.93 -2.08 -6.78
CA ILE A 99 3.03 -3.02 -6.10
C ILE A 99 3.72 -3.59 -4.85
N ALA A 100 4.94 -4.15 -4.93
CA ALA A 100 5.62 -4.68 -3.74
C ALA A 100 5.82 -3.64 -2.63
N ALA A 101 6.19 -2.41 -2.98
CA ALA A 101 6.38 -1.34 -2.02
C ALA A 101 5.07 -0.96 -1.30
N LEU A 102 3.95 -0.96 -2.04
CA LEU A 102 2.66 -0.47 -1.57
C LEU A 102 1.69 -1.56 -1.09
N ASP A 103 1.88 -2.82 -1.44
CA ASP A 103 1.00 -3.95 -1.08
C ASP A 103 0.67 -4.03 0.43
N PRO A 104 1.59 -3.72 1.36
CA PRO A 104 1.28 -3.63 2.78
C PRO A 104 0.07 -2.73 3.10
N PHE A 105 -0.14 -1.64 2.36
CA PHE A 105 -1.29 -0.75 2.56
C PHE A 105 -2.63 -1.40 2.18
N ALA A 106 -2.64 -2.42 1.31
CA ALA A 106 -3.85 -3.14 0.93
C ALA A 106 -4.34 -4.12 2.02
N GLY A 107 -3.46 -4.49 2.95
CA GLY A 107 -3.75 -5.42 4.04
C GLY A 107 -4.74 -4.84 5.05
N PRO A 108 -5.76 -5.61 5.50
CA PRO A 108 -6.83 -5.10 6.36
C PRO A 108 -6.33 -4.48 7.67
N SER A 109 -5.26 -5.02 8.25
CA SER A 109 -4.64 -4.51 9.48
C SER A 109 -3.81 -3.24 9.29
N GLN A 110 -3.50 -2.83 8.06
CA GLN A 110 -2.54 -1.75 7.77
C GLN A 110 -3.15 -0.62 6.93
N ARG A 111 -4.38 -0.80 6.41
CA ARG A 111 -5.14 0.23 5.67
C ARG A 111 -5.33 1.55 6.41
N PHE A 112 -5.31 1.52 7.74
CA PHE A 112 -5.44 2.74 8.54
C PHE A 112 -4.25 3.69 8.35
N LEU A 113 -3.07 3.16 8.00
CA LEU A 113 -1.83 3.90 7.76
C LEU A 113 -1.86 4.71 6.45
N ASP A 114 -2.77 4.37 5.52
CA ASP A 114 -3.09 5.21 4.37
C ASP A 114 -4.17 6.23 4.75
N GLY A 115 -3.80 7.23 5.55
CA GLY A 115 -4.75 8.20 6.11
C GLY A 115 -5.52 9.01 5.06
N ASN A 116 -4.85 9.38 3.96
CA ASN A 116 -5.40 10.25 2.91
C ASN A 116 -5.84 9.50 1.64
N GLY A 117 -5.58 8.19 1.53
CA GLY A 117 -5.92 7.39 0.37
C GLY A 117 -4.89 7.41 -0.77
N GLU A 118 -3.75 8.08 -0.58
CA GLU A 118 -2.71 8.17 -1.61
C GLU A 118 -2.15 6.79 -1.96
N ALA A 119 -1.91 5.93 -0.97
CA ALA A 119 -1.34 4.61 -1.20
C ALA A 119 -2.29 3.75 -2.06
N HIS A 120 -3.59 3.78 -1.77
CA HIS A 120 -4.59 3.06 -2.54
C HIS A 120 -4.78 3.64 -3.95
N TYR A 121 -4.65 4.95 -4.14
CA TYR A 121 -4.62 5.58 -5.47
C TYR A 121 -3.41 5.11 -6.29
N LEU A 122 -2.22 5.12 -5.70
CA LEU A 122 -0.99 4.65 -6.35
C LEU A 122 -1.02 3.14 -6.64
N LEU A 123 -1.57 2.33 -5.73
CA LEU A 123 -1.82 0.90 -5.95
C LEU A 123 -2.77 0.66 -7.11
N ALA A 124 -3.86 1.42 -7.22
CA ALA A 124 -4.78 1.30 -8.33
C ALA A 124 -4.10 1.56 -9.68
N GLN A 125 -3.21 2.56 -9.75
CA GLN A 125 -2.40 2.82 -10.94
C GLN A 125 -1.40 1.71 -11.22
N ALA A 126 -0.68 1.25 -10.20
CA ALA A 126 0.33 0.21 -10.35
C ALA A 126 -0.29 -1.12 -10.81
N TYR A 127 -1.43 -1.53 -10.23
CA TYR A 127 -2.18 -2.69 -10.67
C TYR A 127 -2.68 -2.55 -12.10
N ALA A 128 -3.24 -1.39 -12.48
CA ALA A 128 -3.68 -1.15 -13.84
C ALA A 128 -2.52 -1.18 -14.85
N GLY A 129 -1.39 -0.55 -14.52
CA GLY A 129 -0.18 -0.56 -15.33
C GLY A 129 0.46 -1.95 -15.47
N ALA A 130 0.31 -2.81 -14.46
CA ALA A 130 0.74 -4.20 -14.49
C ALA A 130 -0.27 -5.14 -15.19
N GLY A 131 -1.44 -4.65 -15.60
CA GLY A 131 -2.48 -5.44 -16.28
C GLY A 131 -3.46 -6.17 -15.34
N ASP A 132 -3.40 -5.96 -14.02
CA ASP A 132 -4.33 -6.54 -13.06
C ASP A 132 -5.54 -5.61 -12.83
N ALA A 133 -6.50 -5.65 -13.76
CA ALA A 133 -7.69 -4.82 -13.70
C ALA A 133 -8.58 -5.10 -12.47
N ALA A 134 -8.60 -6.35 -11.99
CA ALA A 134 -9.44 -6.74 -10.86
C ALA A 134 -8.92 -6.14 -9.55
N ARG A 135 -7.61 -6.21 -9.29
CA ARG A 135 -7.02 -5.57 -8.10
C ARG A 135 -7.02 -4.06 -8.20
N ALA A 136 -6.83 -3.50 -9.40
CA ALA A 136 -6.96 -2.07 -9.63
C ALA A 136 -8.35 -1.58 -9.20
N GLU A 137 -9.42 -2.24 -9.63
CA GLU A 137 -10.77 -1.80 -9.29
C GLU A 137 -11.10 -1.97 -7.80
N ARG A 138 -10.58 -3.01 -7.13
CA ARG A 138 -10.71 -3.15 -5.67
C ARG A 138 -10.05 -1.99 -4.93
N ALA A 139 -8.85 -1.58 -5.34
CA ALA A 139 -8.15 -0.45 -4.74
C ALA A 139 -8.92 0.86 -4.95
N ARG A 140 -9.48 1.08 -6.15
CA ARG A 140 -10.33 2.24 -6.47
C ARG A 140 -11.62 2.25 -5.64
N ALA A 141 -12.29 1.09 -5.54
CA ALA A 141 -13.51 0.96 -4.75
C ALA A 141 -13.27 1.24 -3.27
N PHE A 142 -12.15 0.77 -2.72
CA PHE A 142 -11.76 1.08 -1.35
C PHE A 142 -11.56 2.59 -1.15
N LEU A 143 -10.78 3.24 -2.04
CA LEU A 143 -10.53 4.68 -1.97
C LEU A 143 -11.84 5.48 -1.98
N ARG A 144 -12.74 5.19 -2.93
CA ARG A 144 -14.05 5.87 -3.04
C ARG A 144 -14.92 5.69 -1.81
N ARG A 145 -14.91 4.50 -1.19
CA ARG A 145 -15.79 4.16 -0.07
C ARG A 145 -15.27 4.67 1.28
N HIS A 146 -13.96 4.63 1.50
CA HIS A 146 -13.38 4.80 2.83
C HIS A 146 -12.49 6.04 2.97
N ARG A 147 -12.05 6.64 1.86
CA ARG A 147 -11.09 7.74 1.84
C ARG A 147 -11.51 8.83 0.84
N PRO A 148 -12.69 9.45 1.01
CA PRO A 148 -13.09 10.59 0.18
C PRO A 148 -12.09 11.73 0.38
N GLY A 149 -11.62 12.32 -0.72
CA GLY A 149 -10.59 13.35 -0.69
C GLY A 149 -9.92 13.56 -2.04
N PRO A 150 -8.84 14.34 -2.10
CA PRO A 150 -8.23 14.78 -3.36
C PRO A 150 -7.76 13.61 -4.24
N TRP A 151 -7.34 12.51 -3.64
CA TRP A 151 -6.92 11.31 -4.36
C TRP A 151 -8.10 10.53 -4.95
N ALA A 152 -9.25 10.52 -4.28
CA ALA A 152 -10.48 9.92 -4.81
C ALA A 152 -11.05 10.75 -5.97
N GLU A 153 -10.97 12.08 -5.88
CA GLU A 153 -11.35 13.01 -6.95
C GLU A 153 -10.44 12.87 -8.17
N LYS A 154 -9.12 12.82 -7.96
CA LYS A 154 -8.14 12.60 -9.02
C LYS A 154 -8.40 11.32 -9.81
N LEU A 155 -8.87 10.27 -9.13
CA LEU A 155 -9.25 9.01 -9.76
C LEU A 155 -10.42 9.16 -10.76
N GLN A 156 -11.37 10.07 -10.47
CA GLN A 156 -12.48 10.38 -11.37
C GLN A 156 -12.02 11.20 -12.58
N SER A 157 -11.11 12.16 -12.37
CA SER A 157 -10.50 12.95 -13.45
C SER A 157 -9.64 12.10 -14.40
N ASP A 158 -8.88 11.15 -13.85
CA ASP A 158 -8.05 10.22 -14.63
C ASP A 158 -8.92 9.26 -15.47
N ALA A 159 -10.12 8.88 -14.99
CA ALA A 159 -11.09 8.09 -15.74
C ALA A 159 -11.78 8.89 -16.87
N ALA A 160 -11.89 10.22 -16.71
CA ALA A 160 -12.51 11.12 -17.67
C ALA A 160 -11.60 11.49 -18.85
N THR A 161 -10.32 11.10 -18.84
CA THR A 161 -9.41 11.25 -20.00
C THR A 161 -9.39 9.96 -20.82
N PRO A 162 -10.20 9.85 -21.89
CA PRO A 162 -10.09 8.72 -22.80
C PRO A 162 -8.71 8.77 -23.46
N SER A 163 -7.95 7.68 -23.31
CA SER A 163 -6.70 7.47 -24.03
C SER A 163 -6.94 7.65 -25.54
N PRO A 164 -6.26 8.58 -26.24
CA PRO A 164 -6.40 8.72 -27.68
C PRO A 164 -5.59 7.62 -28.36
N ARG A 165 -6.06 6.38 -28.26
CA ARG A 165 -5.49 5.24 -28.99
C ARG A 165 -6.55 4.22 -29.37
N ARG A 166 -7.51 4.68 -30.16
CA ARG A 166 -8.23 3.88 -31.15
C ARG A 166 -8.73 4.75 -32.31
N VAL A 167 -7.83 5.55 -32.89
CA VAL A 167 -8.00 6.02 -34.27
C VAL A 167 -7.39 4.94 -35.14
N GLY A 168 -8.23 4.11 -35.76
CA GLY A 168 -7.77 2.98 -36.56
C GLY A 168 -8.68 1.75 -36.58
N GLN A 169 -9.95 1.86 -36.20
CA GLN A 169 -10.97 0.95 -36.73
C GLN A 169 -11.77 1.71 -37.77
N GLU A 170 -11.25 1.68 -39.00
CA GLU A 170 -12.03 1.94 -40.20
C GLU A 170 -13.29 1.09 -40.15
N LYS A 171 -14.40 1.79 -40.05
CA LYS A 171 -15.76 1.29 -40.21
C LYS A 171 -15.90 0.86 -41.68
N PRO A 172 -16.12 -0.43 -42.03
CA PRO A 172 -16.46 -0.77 -43.39
C PRO A 172 -17.87 -0.23 -43.66
N LYS A 173 -17.91 0.85 -44.44
CA LYS A 173 -19.10 1.46 -45.00
C LYS A 173 -19.70 0.44 -45.98
N ARG A 174 -20.61 -0.42 -45.53
CA ARG A 174 -21.45 -1.22 -46.44
C ARG A 174 -22.39 -0.26 -47.18
N PRO A 175 -22.31 -0.09 -48.50
CA PRO A 175 -23.32 0.66 -49.23
C PRO A 175 -24.60 -0.19 -49.32
N ALA A 176 -25.71 0.41 -48.90
CA ALA A 176 -27.04 -0.09 -49.16
C ALA A 176 -27.38 0.10 -50.64
N ASN A 177 -28.04 -0.92 -51.21
CA ASN A 177 -29.05 -0.87 -52.26
C ASN A 177 -28.68 -0.09 -53.55
N THR A 178 -28.76 -0.63 -54.76
CA THR A 178 -30.02 -0.87 -55.47
C THR A 178 -29.61 -1.29 -56.89
N LYS A 179 -30.09 -2.40 -57.42
CA LYS A 179 -30.25 -2.53 -58.88
C LYS A 179 -31.39 -3.47 -59.23
N ARG A 180 -32.33 -2.88 -59.94
CA ARG A 180 -33.62 -3.34 -60.42
C ARG A 180 -33.44 -3.78 -61.88
N ARG A 181 -34.13 -4.86 -62.30
CA ARG A 181 -34.41 -5.32 -63.70
C ARG A 181 -33.21 -5.94 -64.47
N ARG A 182 -33.36 -6.96 -65.32
CA ARG A 182 -34.42 -7.32 -66.28
C ARG A 182 -34.48 -8.85 -66.52
N ARG A 183 -35.69 -9.34 -66.87
CA ARG A 183 -36.08 -10.32 -67.91
C ARG A 183 -35.01 -11.32 -68.39
N PHE A 184 -35.32 -12.62 -68.34
CA PHE A 184 -35.85 -13.40 -69.47
C PHE A 184 -36.68 -14.57 -68.92
#